data_AF-A0A1F6UV35-F1
#
_entry.id   AF-A0A1F6UV35-F1
#
_cell.length_a   1.000
_cell.length_b   1.000
_cell.length_c   1.000
_cell.angle_alpha   90.00
_cell.angle_beta   90.00
_cell.angle_gamma   90.00
#
_symmetry.space_group_name_H-M   'P 1'
#
loop_
_entity.id
_entity.type
_entity.pdbx_description
1 polymer ?
#
loop_
_entity_poly.entity_id
_entity_poly.type
_entity_poly.pdbx_seq_one_letter_code
_entity_poly.pdbx_strand_id
1 'polypeptide(L)' 'MDEYTALDLSTSASTYKKAQTRFSEIVEIFFEELSEMGTLDVVLKDLGWQKIKSNWQPPVVISNYMQSTNLSYA' A
#
# COMPACT_ATOMS: atom_id res chain seq x y z
N MET A 1 18.44 -7.91 -10.58
CA MET A 1 18.11 -7.97 -9.14
C MET A 1 17.30 -6.72 -8.95
N ASP A 2 16.02 -6.85 -9.24
CA ASP A 2 15.21 -5.70 -9.58
C ASP A 2 14.63 -5.19 -8.28
N GLU A 3 15.03 -3.96 -7.95
CA GLU A 3 14.63 -3.23 -6.77
C GLU A 3 13.09 -3.08 -6.82
N TYR A 4 12.38 -3.84 -6.00
CA TYR A 4 10.93 -3.69 -5.86
C TYR A 4 10.68 -2.29 -5.29
N THR A 5 10.27 -1.35 -6.13
CA THR A 5 9.85 -0.02 -5.67
C THR A 5 8.50 -0.16 -5.00
N ALA A 6 8.51 -0.43 -3.69
CA ALA A 6 7.31 -0.35 -2.89
C ALA A 6 6.87 1.12 -2.80
N LEU A 7 5.58 1.38 -3.00
CA LEU A 7 5.02 2.69 -2.69
C LEU A 7 5.06 2.89 -1.18
N ASP A 8 5.90 3.82 -0.71
CA ASP A 8 5.89 4.24 0.69
C ASP A 8 4.95 5.43 0.87
N LEU A 9 3.89 5.22 1.66
CA LEU A 9 2.87 6.23 1.95
C LEU A 9 2.66 6.32 3.46
N SER A 10 2.86 7.52 4.00
CA SER A 10 2.58 7.83 5.40
C SER A 10 1.71 9.07 5.54
N THR A 11 0.79 9.05 6.52
CA THR A 11 -0.02 10.20 6.89
C THR A 11 0.00 10.35 8.41
N SER A 12 -0.24 11.58 8.88
CA SER A 12 -0.34 11.86 10.31
C SER A 12 -1.51 12.81 10.58
N ALA A 13 -2.01 12.79 11.81
CA ALA A 13 -3.00 13.75 12.28
C ALA A 13 -3.01 13.81 13.81
N SER A 14 -3.69 14.83 14.35
CA SER A 14 -3.89 14.99 15.79
C SER A 14 -4.77 13.92 16.43
N THR A 15 -5.52 13.15 15.62
CA THR A 15 -6.34 12.05 16.09
C THR A 15 -6.22 10.86 15.15
N TYR A 16 -6.36 9.65 15.69
CA TYR A 16 -6.38 8.41 14.92
C TYR A 16 -7.42 8.44 13.78
N LYS A 17 -8.65 8.88 14.08
CA LYS A 17 -9.73 8.99 13.10
C LYS A 17 -9.35 9.89 11.92
N LYS A 18 -8.70 11.03 12.20
CA LYS A 18 -8.29 11.97 11.16
C LYS A 18 -7.12 11.42 10.33
N ALA A 19 -6.20 10.69 10.94
CA ALA A 19 -5.11 10.02 10.22
C ALA A 19 -5.67 8.94 9.28
N GLN A 20 -6.65 8.15 9.76
CA GLN A 20 -7.35 7.16 8.94
C GLN A 20 -8.07 7.80 7.75
N THR A 21 -8.81 8.89 7.96
CA THR A 21 -9.47 9.63 6.86
C THR A 21 -8.46 10.09 5.81
N ARG A 22 -7.37 10.73 6.24
CA ARG A 22 -6.30 11.19 5.32
C ARG A 22 -5.67 10.04 4.55
N PHE A 23 -5.46 8.91 5.20
CA PHE A 23 -4.93 7.73 4.54
C PHE A 23 -5.88 7.21 3.46
N SER A 24 -7.18 7.10 3.77
CA SER A 24 -8.20 6.71 2.79
C SER A 24 -8.24 7.65 1.58
N GLU A 25 -8.22 8.96 1.82
CA GLU A 25 -8.25 9.98 0.76
C GLU A 25 -7.05 9.84 -0.19
N ILE A 26 -5.84 9.68 0.34
CA ILE A 26 -4.64 9.55 -0.51
C ILE A 26 -4.63 8.23 -1.29
N VAL A 27 -5.11 7.14 -0.68
CA VAL A 27 -5.25 5.85 -1.38
C VAL A 27 -6.23 5.98 -2.56
N GLU A 28 -7.35 6.70 -2.37
CA GLU A 28 -8.32 6.95 -3.45
C GLU A 28 -7.69 7.75 -4.59
N ILE A 29 -7.02 8.86 -4.28
CA ILE A 29 -6.30 9.69 -5.27
C ILE A 29 -5.27 8.86 -6.04
N PHE A 30 -4.51 8.01 -5.34
CA PHE A 30 -3.52 7.16 -6.00
C PHE A 30 -4.16 6.25 -7.07
N PHE A 31 -5.29 5.61 -6.75
CA PHE A 31 -5.98 4.74 -7.71
C PHE A 31 -6.66 5.50 -8.86
N GLU A 32 -7.15 6.71 -8.60
CA GLU A 32 -7.67 7.62 -9.64
C GLU A 32 -6.58 7.95 -10.65
N GLU A 33 -5.43 8.43 -10.20
CA GLU A 33 -4.28 8.78 -11.04
C GLU A 33 -3.77 7.56 -11.85
N LEU A 34 -3.65 6.38 -11.22
CA LEU A 34 -3.29 5.15 -11.94
C LEU A 34 -4.28 4.81 -13.07
N SER A 35 -5.56 5.10 -12.85
CA SER A 35 -6.62 4.84 -13.83
C SER A 35 -6.55 5.85 -14.97
N GLU A 36 -6.40 7.15 -14.66
CA GLU A 36 -6.26 8.22 -15.65
C GLU A 36 -5.01 8.06 -16.51
N MET A 37 -3.89 7.62 -15.92
CA MET A 37 -2.65 7.33 -16.62
C MET A 37 -2.69 5.99 -17.39
N GLY A 38 -3.72 5.16 -17.20
CA GLY A 38 -3.81 3.83 -17.81
C GLY A 38 -2.75 2.83 -17.32
N THR A 39 -2.17 3.07 -16.14
CA THR A 39 -1.07 2.27 -15.56
C THR A 39 -1.53 1.31 -14.47
N LEU A 40 -2.80 1.37 -14.04
CA LEU A 40 -3.37 0.54 -12.99
C LEU A 40 -3.05 -0.96 -13.14
N ASP A 41 -3.23 -1.51 -14.34
CA ASP A 41 -2.99 -2.93 -14.61
C ASP A 41 -1.54 -3.36 -14.44
N VAL A 42 -0.58 -2.49 -14.79
CA VAL A 42 0.85 -2.77 -14.66
C VAL A 42 1.25 -2.69 -13.19
N VAL A 43 0.89 -1.60 -12.52
CA VAL A 43 1.24 -1.37 -11.12
C VAL A 43 0.68 -2.46 -10.21
N LEU A 44 -0.58 -2.85 -10.39
CA LEU A 44 -1.16 -3.92 -9.57
C LEU A 44 -0.46 -5.27 -9.79
N LYS A 45 -0.10 -5.62 -11.04
CA LYS A 45 0.66 -6.85 -11.33
C LYS A 45 2.04 -6.82 -10.70
N ASP A 46 2.74 -5.68 -10.78
CA ASP A 46 4.07 -5.52 -10.19
C ASP A 46 4.01 -5.64 -8.67
N LEU A 47 2.92 -5.17 -8.03
CA LEU A 47 2.64 -5.37 -6.60
C LEU A 47 2.16 -6.78 -6.24
N GLY A 48 2.16 -7.72 -7.18
CA GLY A 48 1.77 -9.12 -6.95
C GLY A 48 0.26 -9.38 -6.91
N TRP A 49 -0.57 -8.40 -7.29
CA TRP A 49 -2.00 -8.63 -7.45
C TRP A 49 -2.28 -9.47 -8.69
N GLN A 50 -3.34 -10.26 -8.61
CA GLN A 50 -3.75 -11.15 -9.70
C GLN A 50 -5.09 -10.71 -10.27
N LYS A 51 -5.16 -10.52 -11.59
CA LYS A 51 -6.42 -10.25 -12.29
C LYS A 51 -7.11 -11.57 -12.61
N ILE A 52 -8.19 -11.89 -11.90
CA ILE A 52 -9.01 -13.07 -12.14
C ILE A 52 -10.32 -12.63 -12.78
N LYS A 53 -10.51 -12.97 -14.07
CA LYS A 53 -11.58 -12.43 -14.91
C LYS A 53 -11.51 -10.89 -14.95
N SER A 54 -12.45 -10.22 -14.31
CA SER A 54 -12.53 -8.75 -14.23
C SER A 54 -12.25 -8.19 -12.83
N ASN A 55 -11.84 -9.04 -11.88
CA ASN A 55 -11.60 -8.63 -10.50
C ASN A 55 -10.12 -8.77 -10.13
N TRP A 56 -9.60 -7.80 -9.38
CA TRP A 56 -8.28 -7.85 -8.79
C TRP A 56 -8.32 -8.59 -7.45
N GLN A 57 -7.43 -9.57 -7.30
CA GLN A 57 -7.22 -10.29 -6.05
C GLN A 57 -5.89 -9.85 -5.45
N PRO A 58 -5.86 -9.47 -4.16
CA PRO A 58 -4.63 -9.07 -3.49
C PRO A 58 -3.70 -10.27 -3.31
N PRO A 59 -2.38 -10.02 -3.20
CA PRO A 59 -1.43 -11.06 -2.82
C PRO A 59 -1.76 -11.64 -1.44
N VAL A 60 -1.49 -12.94 -1.25
CA VAL A 60 -1.71 -13.62 0.03
C VAL A 60 -0.57 -13.25 0.99
N VAL A 61 -0.91 -12.61 2.11
CA VAL A 61 0.04 -12.35 3.20
C VAL A 61 0.35 -13.67 3.91
N ILE A 62 1.55 -14.20 3.71
CA ILE A 62 1.97 -15.50 4.28
C ILE A 62 2.28 -15.37 5.78
N SER A 63 2.79 -14.23 6.23
CA SER A 63 3.04 -13.95 7.65
C SER A 63 3.23 -12.45 7.93
N ASN A 64 2.66 -11.94 9.02
CA ASN A 64 2.93 -10.60 9.55
C ASN A 64 2.90 -10.66 11.08
N TYR A 65 3.95 -10.17 11.76
CA TYR A 65 4.00 -10.13 13.22
C TYR A 65 4.64 -8.85 13.72
N MET A 66 4.06 -8.26 14.78
CA MET A 66 4.72 -7.18 15.51
C MET A 66 5.89 -7.75 16.31
N GLN A 67 7.08 -7.18 16.10
CA GLN A 67 8.25 -7.47 16.90
C GLN A 67 8.58 -6.27 17.79
N SER A 68 8.41 -6.44 19.10
CA SER A 68 8.86 -5.46 20.09
C SER A 68 10.39 -5.48 20.16
N THR A 69 11.04 -4.37 19.81
CA THR A 69 12.49 -4.22 19.95
C THR A 69 12.78 -3.38 21.18
N ASN A 70 13.74 -3.82 22.01
CA ASN A 70 14.21 -3.05 23.15
C ASN A 70 15.41 -2.23 22.69
N LEU A 71 15.24 -0.91 22.59
CA LEU A 71 16.33 0.00 22.27
C LEU A 71 17.05 0.38 23.56
N SER A 72 17.96 -0.47 24.03
CA SER A 72 18.90 -0.07 25.08
C SER A 72 19.99 0.81 24.45
N TYR A 73 19.92 2.12 24.66
CA TYR A 73 21.07 3.00 24.44
C TYR A 73 22.09 2.75 25.57
N ALA A 74 23.35 2.52 25.19
CA ALA A 74 24.50 2.46 26.09
C ALA A 74 25.12 3.84 26.27
#